data_AF-A0AAW2KUF0-F1
#
_entry.id   AF-A0AAW2KUF0-F1
#
_cell.length_a   1.000
_cell.length_b   1.000
_cell.length_c   1.000
_cell.angle_alpha   90.00
_cell.angle_beta   90.00
_cell.angle_gamma   90.00
#
_symmetry.space_group_name_H-M   'P 1'
#
loop_
_entity.id
_entity.type
_entity.pdbx_description
1 polymer ?
#
loop_
_entity_poly.entity_id
_entity_poly.type
_entity_poly.pdbx_seq_one_letter_code
_entity_poly.pdbx_strand_id
1 'polypeptide(L)'
;MVTQRGIEANSLKIKAILDMKAPTNVNEVQRLTGKIAALSCFISKATEKSLPCFKVLRKAKNFEWDTTCQQAFKELKKYLLRFPLLLKPSPGDTLYLYLSATPQAVSSILMNEDGGRKN
;
A
#
# COMPACT_ATOMS: atom_id res chain seq x y z
N MET A 1 -6.00 -7.65 -10.36
CA MET A 1 -6.77 -8.44 -11.36
C MET A 1 -7.58 -7.45 -12.15
N VAL A 2 -7.69 -7.63 -13.46
CA VAL A 2 -8.60 -6.81 -14.28
C VAL A 2 -9.96 -7.49 -14.24
N THR A 3 -10.97 -6.80 -13.69
CA THR A 3 -12.37 -7.23 -13.66
C THR A 3 -13.20 -6.30 -14.54
N GLN A 4 -14.46 -6.67 -14.82
CA GLN A 4 -15.38 -5.77 -15.54
C GLN A 4 -15.62 -4.44 -14.80
N ARG A 5 -15.42 -4.41 -13.47
CA ARG A 5 -15.64 -3.24 -12.61
C ARG A 5 -14.38 -2.42 -12.35
N GLY A 6 -13.18 -2.97 -12.62
CA GLY A 6 -12.01 -2.52 -11.88
C GLY A 6 -10.67 -3.07 -12.32
N ILE A 7 -9.60 -2.36 -11.93
CA ILE A 7 -8.33 -3.00 -11.61
C ILE A 7 -8.36 -3.22 -10.11
N GLU A 8 -8.66 -4.45 -9.70
CA GLU A 8 -8.70 -4.80 -8.29
C GLU A 8 -7.31 -5.15 -7.78
N ALA A 9 -6.98 -4.68 -6.58
CA ALA A 9 -5.83 -5.19 -5.86
C ALA A 9 -5.98 -6.71 -5.73
N ASN A 10 -4.93 -7.47 -6.07
CA ASN A 10 -5.02 -8.92 -6.07
C ASN A 10 -5.26 -9.41 -4.63
N SER A 11 -6.43 -10.01 -4.39
CA SER A 11 -6.87 -10.50 -3.08
C SER A 11 -5.91 -11.54 -2.49
N LEU A 12 -5.25 -12.36 -3.31
CA LEU A 12 -4.22 -13.29 -2.87
C LEU A 12 -2.96 -12.56 -2.37
N LYS A 13 -2.57 -11.46 -3.03
CA LYS A 13 -1.43 -10.64 -2.59
C LYS A 13 -1.74 -9.90 -1.30
N ILE A 14 -2.96 -9.39 -1.14
CA ILE A 14 -3.43 -8.77 0.12
C ILE A 14 -3.44 -9.82 1.23
N LYS A 15 -4.09 -10.97 1.00
CA LYS A 15 -4.15 -12.07 1.96
C LYS A 15 -2.76 -12.55 2.39
N ALA A 16 -1.81 -12.63 1.46
CA ALA A 16 -0.42 -12.98 1.76
C ALA A 16 0.32 -11.99 2.67
N ILE A 17 -0.15 -10.74 2.81
CA ILE A 17 0.35 -9.77 3.80
C ILE A 17 -0.44 -9.88 5.10
N LEU A 18 -1.77 -10.06 5.04
CA LEU A 18 -2.63 -10.21 6.21
C LEU A 18 -2.27 -11.44 7.05
N ASP A 19 -1.99 -12.56 6.39
CA ASP A 19 -1.65 -13.84 7.03
C ASP A 19 -0.17 -13.90 7.49
N MET A 20 0.65 -12.93 7.08
CA MET A 20 2.08 -12.91 7.41
C MET A 20 2.29 -12.59 8.89
N LYS A 21 3.12 -13.37 9.58
CA LYS A 21 3.57 -13.03 10.94
C LYS A 21 4.51 -11.82 10.92
N ALA A 22 4.74 -11.21 12.08
CA ALA A 22 5.71 -10.12 12.19
C ALA A 22 7.09 -10.62 11.70
N PRO A 23 7.77 -9.90 10.79
CA PRO A 23 9.11 -10.25 10.34
C PRO A 23 10.09 -10.37 11.50
N THR A 24 10.88 -11.45 11.50
CA THR A 24 11.89 -11.73 12.53
C THR A 24 13.32 -11.54 12.06
N ASN A 25 13.51 -11.33 10.76
CA ASN A 25 14.82 -11.17 10.13
C ASN A 25 14.76 -10.26 8.89
N VAL A 26 15.92 -9.82 8.41
CA VAL A 26 16.05 -8.92 7.25
C VAL A 26 15.41 -9.52 5.99
N ASN A 27 15.55 -10.82 5.75
CA ASN A 27 14.99 -11.49 4.58
C ASN A 27 13.45 -11.45 4.56
N GLU A 28 12.82 -11.63 5.73
CA GLU A 28 11.37 -11.50 5.88
C GLU A 28 10.90 -10.06 5.68
N VAL A 29 11.68 -9.07 6.13
CA VAL A 29 11.38 -7.66 5.85
C VAL A 29 11.51 -7.35 4.35
N GLN A 30 12.53 -7.87 3.67
CA GLN A 30 12.65 -7.72 2.21
C GLN A 30 11.48 -8.37 1.48
N ARG A 31 11.04 -9.56 1.90
CA ARG A 31 9.83 -10.21 1.37
C ARG A 31 8.58 -9.36 1.59
N LEU A 32 8.43 -8.77 2.77
CA LEU A 32 7.33 -7.86 3.06
C LEU A 32 7.38 -6.62 2.16
N THR A 33 8.55 -6.00 1.99
CA THR A 33 8.77 -4.86 1.10
C THR A 33 8.38 -5.19 -0.33
N GLY A 34 8.79 -6.35 -0.86
CA GLY A 34 8.41 -6.79 -2.20
C GLY A 34 6.90 -6.96 -2.36
N LYS A 35 6.22 -7.53 -1.34
CA LYS A 35 4.75 -7.65 -1.34
C LYS A 35 4.06 -6.29 -1.31
N ILE A 36 4.55 -5.34 -0.51
CA ILE A 36 4.04 -3.96 -0.43
C ILE A 36 4.25 -3.23 -1.76
N ALA A 37 5.43 -3.36 -2.37
CA ALA A 37 5.75 -2.74 -3.66
C ALA A 37 4.80 -3.23 -4.77
N ALA A 38 4.44 -4.51 -4.76
CA ALA A 38 3.44 -5.06 -5.69
C ALA A 38 2.01 -4.50 -5.49
N LEU A 39 1.77 -3.79 -4.38
CA LEU A 39 0.51 -3.13 -4.03
C LEU A 39 0.68 -1.60 -3.91
N SER A 40 1.84 -1.02 -4.26
CA SER A 40 2.13 0.39 -3.99
C SER A 40 1.20 1.35 -4.74
N CYS A 41 0.76 0.97 -5.94
CA CYS A 41 -0.23 1.72 -6.73
C CYS A 41 -1.64 1.73 -6.12
N PHE A 42 -1.88 0.86 -5.13
CA PHE A 42 -3.13 0.75 -4.40
C PHE A 42 -3.02 1.48 -3.05
N ILE A 43 -1.87 1.43 -2.39
CA ILE A 43 -1.72 1.95 -1.04
C ILE A 43 -1.40 3.45 -1.07
N SER A 44 -2.38 4.30 -0.73
CA SER A 44 -2.13 5.73 -0.54
C SER A 44 -1.03 5.95 0.50
N LYS A 45 -0.03 6.78 0.14
CA LYS A 45 1.13 7.10 0.98
C LYS A 45 1.87 5.83 1.44
N ALA A 46 1.95 4.81 0.58
CA ALA A 46 2.61 3.54 0.88
C ALA A 46 3.98 3.74 1.54
N THR A 47 4.81 4.60 0.93
CA THR A 47 6.16 4.91 1.38
C THR A 47 6.21 5.48 2.80
N GLU A 48 5.29 6.37 3.17
CA GLU A 48 5.23 6.94 4.53
C GLU A 48 4.80 5.88 5.55
N LYS A 49 3.80 5.06 5.20
CA LYS A 49 3.26 4.02 6.08
C LYS A 49 4.23 2.86 6.31
N SER A 50 5.04 2.52 5.32
CA SER A 50 6.04 1.46 5.40
C SER A 50 7.44 1.96 5.76
N LEU A 51 7.63 3.28 5.92
CA LEU A 51 8.91 3.89 6.25
C LEU A 51 9.57 3.27 7.50
N PRO A 52 8.84 3.00 8.61
CA PRO A 52 9.44 2.36 9.78
C PRO A 52 10.00 0.97 9.45
N CYS A 53 9.27 0.17 8.67
CA CYS A 53 9.71 -1.16 8.24
C CYS A 53 10.95 -1.07 7.33
N PHE A 54 11.04 -0.04 6.47
CA PHE A 54 12.19 0.16 5.59
C PHE A 54 13.44 0.66 6.31
N LYS A 55 13.30 1.38 7.43
CA LYS A 55 14.45 1.80 8.25
C LYS A 55 15.22 0.60 8.81
N VAL A 56 14.53 -0.51 9.10
CA VAL A 56 15.15 -1.77 9.55
C VAL A 56 16.09 -2.34 8.48
N LEU A 57 15.77 -2.21 7.20
CA LEU A 57 16.62 -2.67 6.10
C LEU A 57 17.95 -1.89 5.99
N ARG A 58 17.98 -0.62 6.40
CA ARG A 58 19.23 0.18 6.42
C ARG A 58 20.18 -0.25 7.53
N LYS A 59 19.68 -0.90 8.59
CA LYS A 59 20.46 -1.40 9.73
C LYS A 59 20.74 -2.90 9.63
N ALA A 60 21.10 -3.40 8.44
CA ALA A 60 21.25 -4.85 8.19
C ALA A 60 22.17 -5.59 9.18
N LYS A 61 23.15 -4.92 9.79
CA LYS A 61 24.05 -5.51 10.82
C LYS A 61 23.40 -5.63 12.21
N ASN A 62 22.45 -4.76 12.55
CA ASN A 62 21.75 -4.71 13.85
C ASN A 62 20.24 -4.71 13.60
N PHE A 63 19.73 -5.83 13.08
CA PHE A 63 18.30 -5.99 12.86
C PHE A 63 17.57 -5.91 14.21
N GLU A 64 16.64 -4.98 14.31
CA GLU A 64 15.76 -4.86 15.46
C GLU A 64 14.34 -4.57 14.94
N TRP A 65 13.43 -5.49 15.24
CA TRP A 65 12.01 -5.30 14.99
C TRP A 65 11.37 -4.64 16.22
N ASP A 66 11.42 -3.32 16.26
CA ASP A 66 10.96 -2.53 17.39
C ASP A 66 9.43 -2.36 17.41
N THR A 67 8.93 -1.74 18.49
CA THR A 67 7.50 -1.43 18.64
C THR A 67 6.97 -0.52 17.54
N THR A 68 7.80 0.39 17.01
CA THR A 68 7.46 1.28 15.90
C THR A 68 7.17 0.49 14.62
N CYS A 69 8.04 -0.46 14.28
CA CYS A 69 7.88 -1.34 13.12
C CYS A 69 6.65 -2.25 13.29
N GLN A 70 6.46 -2.79 14.49
CA GLN A 70 5.30 -3.61 14.80
C GLN A 70 3.99 -2.84 14.66
N GLN A 71 3.95 -1.58 15.10
CA GLN A 71 2.78 -0.72 14.98
C GLN A 71 2.51 -0.34 13.52
N ALA A 72 3.55 0.05 12.77
CA ALA A 72 3.43 0.34 11.35
C ALA A 72 2.91 -0.86 10.55
N PHE A 73 3.38 -2.07 10.86
CA PHE A 73 2.90 -3.30 10.22
C PHE A 73 1.43 -3.60 10.57
N LYS A 74 0.99 -3.37 11.81
CA LYS A 74 -0.42 -3.50 12.20
C LYS A 74 -1.32 -2.50 11.47
N GLU A 75 -0.91 -1.23 11.40
CA GLU A 75 -1.68 -0.19 10.68
C GLU A 75 -1.74 -0.47 9.18
N LEU A 76 -0.66 -0.96 8.58
CA LEU A 76 -0.67 -1.42 7.19
C LEU A 76 -1.72 -2.53 6.97
N LYS A 77 -1.75 -3.57 7.83
CA LYS A 77 -2.75 -4.63 7.73
C LYS A 77 -4.18 -4.10 7.88
N LYS A 78 -4.42 -3.22 8.86
CA LYS A 78 -5.73 -2.59 9.08
C LYS A 78 -6.17 -1.77 7.87
N TYR A 79 -5.25 -1.06 7.23
CA TYR A 79 -5.52 -0.33 6.00
C TYR A 79 -5.86 -1.27 4.84
N LEU A 80 -5.12 -2.38 4.68
CA LEU A 80 -5.39 -3.38 3.65
C LEU A 80 -6.73 -4.11 3.85
N LEU A 81 -7.23 -4.23 5.08
CA LEU A 81 -8.57 -4.77 5.37
C LEU A 81 -9.69 -3.83 4.91
N ARG A 82 -9.45 -2.52 4.93
CA ARG A 82 -10.43 -1.50 4.55
C ARG A 82 -10.30 -1.08 3.08
N PHE A 83 -9.46 -1.78 2.32
CA PHE A 83 -9.00 -1.30 1.03
C PHE A 83 -10.19 -1.10 0.07
N PRO A 84 -10.50 0.14 -0.34
CA PRO A 84 -11.59 0.38 -1.27
C PRO A 84 -11.21 -0.18 -2.63
N LEU A 85 -12.17 -0.80 -3.30
CA LEU A 85 -12.02 -1.27 -4.67
C LEU A 85 -11.54 -0.10 -5.56
N LEU A 86 -10.41 -0.26 -6.25
CA LEU A 86 -10.05 0.70 -7.29
C LEU A 86 -10.93 0.44 -8.51
N LEU A 87 -11.79 1.41 -8.79
CA LEU A 87 -12.65 1.40 -9.97
C LEU A 87 -11.79 1.55 -11.23
N LYS A 88 -12.21 0.87 -12.29
CA LYS A 88 -11.56 0.98 -13.60
C LYS A 88 -12.09 2.25 -14.24
N PRO A 89 -11.23 3.18 -14.67
CA PRO A 89 -11.67 4.28 -15.51
C PRO A 89 -12.14 3.74 -16.87
N SER A 90 -13.32 4.20 -17.29
CA SER A 90 -13.87 3.93 -18.62
C SER A 90 -13.21 4.85 -19.65
N PRO A 91 -13.08 4.41 -20.91
CA PRO A 91 -12.64 5.29 -21.98
C PRO A 91 -13.55 6.52 -22.07
N GLY A 92 -12.97 7.72 -21.91
CA GLY A 92 -13.71 8.98 -21.87
C GLY A 92 -13.88 9.60 -20.48
N ASP A 93 -13.54 8.88 -19.41
CA ASP A 93 -13.58 9.41 -18.05
C ASP A 93 -12.48 10.46 -17.81
N THR A 94 -12.84 11.56 -17.15
CA THR A 94 -11.87 12.58 -16.72
C THR A 94 -11.22 12.15 -15.42
N LEU A 95 -9.90 11.98 -15.44
CA LEU A 95 -9.13 11.55 -14.28
C LEU A 95 -8.38 12.73 -13.65
N TYR A 96 -8.48 12.84 -12.34
CA TYR A 96 -7.83 13.84 -11.52
C TYR A 96 -6.62 13.22 -10.82
N LEU A 97 -5.46 13.86 -10.98
CA LEU A 97 -4.23 13.46 -10.28
C LEU A 97 -4.01 14.36 -9.07
N TYR A 98 -4.16 13.79 -7.87
CA TYR A 98 -3.82 14.45 -6.63
C TYR A 98 -2.39 14.10 -6.24
N LEU A 99 -1.55 15.11 -6.04
CA LEU A 99 -0.15 14.97 -5.64
C LEU A 99 0.05 15.49 -4.21
N SER A 100 0.83 14.76 -3.42
CA SER A 100 1.27 15.20 -2.10
C SER A 100 2.75 14.87 -1.94
N ALA A 101 3.53 15.85 -1.49
CA ALA A 101 4.96 15.71 -1.27
C ALA A 101 5.33 16.19 0.14
N THR A 102 6.15 15.40 0.82
CA THR A 102 6.81 15.71 2.09
C THR A 102 8.33 15.55 1.88
N PRO A 103 9.20 16.10 2.76
CA PRO A 103 10.65 15.92 2.64
C PRO A 103 11.09 14.45 2.62
N GLN A 104 10.25 13.53 3.10
CA GLN A 104 10.54 12.11 3.22
C GLN A 104 9.83 11.25 2.17
N ALA A 105 8.80 11.75 1.48
CA ALA A 105 8.01 10.95 0.54
C ALA A 105 7.25 11.78 -0.49
N VAL A 106 6.99 11.17 -1.64
CA VAL A 106 6.01 11.66 -2.62
C VAL A 106 4.91 10.62 -2.76
N SER A 107 3.67 11.06 -2.85
CA SER A 107 2.49 10.22 -3.07
C SER A 107 1.61 10.84 -4.14
N SER A 108 1.03 10.01 -4.98
CA SER A 108 0.04 10.42 -5.97
C SER A 108 -1.20 9.51 -5.89
N ILE A 109 -2.37 10.07 -6.17
CA ILE A 109 -3.63 9.32 -6.29
C ILE A 109 -4.32 9.77 -7.58
N LEU A 110 -4.71 8.82 -8.41
CA LEU A 110 -5.55 9.06 -9.58
C LEU A 110 -7.00 8.73 -9.19
N MET A 111 -7.90 9.70 -9.36
CA MET A 111 -9.30 9.57 -8.99
C MET A 111 -10.17 9.95 -10.19
N ASN A 112 -11.27 9.22 -10.40
CA ASN A 112 -12.35 9.69 -11.25
C ASN A 112 -13.36 10.38 -10.32
N GLU A 113 -13.68 11.66 -10.57
CA GLU A 113 -14.89 12.23 -9.98
C GLU A 113 -16.05 11.67 -10.79
N ASP A 114 -16.63 10.56 -10.35
CA ASP A 114 -17.98 10.22 -10.79
C ASP A 114 -18.84 11.44 -10.47
N GLY A 115 -19.22 12.16 -11.53
CA GLY A 115 -20.02 13.35 -11.41
C GLY A 115 -21.20 13.05 -10.50
N GLY A 116 -21.32 13.83 -9.42
CA GLY A 116 -22.53 13.88 -8.62
C GLY A 116 -23.72 14.24 -9.50
N ARG A 117 -24.30 13.24 -10.17
CA ARG A 117 -25.60 13.29 -10.85
C ARG A 117 -26.23 11.91 -10.80
N LYS A 118 -27.02 11.76 -9.73
CA LYS A 118 -28.35 11.16 -9.66
C LYS A 118 -28.54 9.78 -10.31
N ASN A 119 -28.86 8.79 -9.47
CA ASN A 119 -30.28 8.44 -9.30
C ASN A 119 -30.56 7.97 -7.88
#